data_AF-A0A847MAX7-F1
#
_entry.id   AF-A0A847MAX7-F1
#
_cell.length_a   1.000
_cell.length_b   1.000
_cell.length_c   1.000
_cell.angle_alpha   90.00
_cell.angle_beta   90.00
_cell.angle_gamma   90.00
#
_symmetry.space_group_name_H-M   'P 1'
#
loop_
_entity.id
_entity.type
_entity.pdbx_description
1 polymer ?
#
loop_
_entity_poly.entity_id
_entity_poly.type
_entity_poly.pdbx_seq_one_letter_code
_entity_poly.pdbx_strand_id
1 'polypeptide(L)'
;YWSDIEDRISVRAAQLVRELEQKTNGNGLSPEDTYVIAIGKCMEEYSKYYYKGRSYVFKDGQPVNIEEALNGDEERGIDGIGGIVDQLVEEAEGRMWPAGLDPVSRFYLVNFLGQSDVPYDRLHRRLRHNAQITLEELERQQLVEQSGGKVKVLTEKERSEYLMSIYNAEQPEQVKLNLDLPESNALTYIDKLHLLVSMEQQGVNTGGLREEYGRDNTFTALVARIVQYLDPKAKSYRRYQTLMTLLQGQTTINYEP
;
A
#
# COMPACT_ATOMS: atom_id res chain seq x y z
N TYR A 1 -3.79 -32.15 12.94
CA TYR A 1 -3.01 -31.32 13.87
C TYR A 1 -3.27 -29.85 13.59
N TRP A 2 -2.85 -28.93 14.46
CA TRP A 2 -3.05 -27.47 14.24
C TRP A 2 -2.56 -27.04 12.85
N SER A 3 -1.35 -27.42 12.46
CA SER A 3 -0.76 -27.11 11.15
C SER A 3 -1.65 -27.49 9.96
N ASP A 4 -2.23 -28.70 9.98
CA ASP A 4 -3.10 -29.16 8.87
C ASP A 4 -4.39 -28.35 8.78
N ILE A 5 -4.86 -27.84 9.92
CA ILE A 5 -6.10 -27.07 10.02
C ILE A 5 -5.84 -25.62 9.61
N GLU A 6 -4.72 -25.07 10.05
CA GLU A 6 -4.19 -23.76 9.64
C GLU A 6 -4.04 -23.67 8.11
N ASP A 7 -3.38 -24.64 7.48
CA ASP A 7 -3.26 -24.71 6.02
C ASP A 7 -4.63 -24.74 5.33
N ARG A 8 -5.55 -25.57 5.85
CA ARG A 8 -6.90 -25.68 5.29
C ARG A 8 -7.69 -24.38 5.44
N ILE A 9 -7.61 -23.73 6.59
CA ILE A 9 -8.23 -22.44 6.87
C ILE A 9 -7.70 -21.40 5.89
N SER A 10 -6.38 -21.28 5.78
CA SER A 10 -5.71 -20.33 4.88
C SER A 10 -6.15 -20.52 3.44
N VAL A 11 -6.10 -21.74 2.91
CA VAL A 11 -6.53 -22.04 1.53
C VAL A 11 -8.00 -21.67 1.28
N ARG A 12 -8.89 -21.97 2.23
CA ARG A 12 -10.33 -21.71 2.10
C ARG A 12 -10.67 -20.23 2.19
N ALA A 13 -10.04 -19.50 3.11
CA ALA A 13 -10.21 -18.06 3.23
C ALA A 13 -9.67 -17.33 1.99
N ALA A 14 -8.46 -17.69 1.53
CA ALA A 14 -7.86 -17.14 0.32
C ALA A 14 -8.72 -17.38 -0.93
N GLN A 15 -9.31 -18.57 -1.05
CA GLN A 15 -10.22 -18.89 -2.15
C GLN A 15 -11.47 -18.00 -2.13
N LEU A 16 -12.10 -17.83 -0.97
CA LEU A 16 -13.30 -16.99 -0.87
C LEU A 16 -13.01 -15.52 -1.24
N VAL A 17 -11.91 -14.96 -0.73
CA VAL A 17 -11.50 -13.59 -1.06
C VAL A 17 -11.34 -13.43 -2.57
N ARG A 18 -10.61 -14.33 -3.24
CA ARG A 18 -10.41 -14.30 -4.70
C ARG A 18 -11.71 -14.43 -5.49
N GLU A 19 -12.62 -15.31 -5.06
CA GLU A 19 -13.91 -15.48 -5.72
C GLU A 19 -14.78 -14.22 -5.64
N LEU A 20 -14.72 -13.50 -4.51
CA LEU A 20 -15.44 -12.25 -4.33
C LEU A 20 -14.81 -11.11 -5.12
N GLU A 21 -13.48 -10.98 -5.13
CA GLU A 21 -12.75 -10.03 -5.98
C GLU A 21 -13.07 -10.23 -7.48
N GLN A 22 -13.27 -11.47 -7.92
CA GLN A 22 -13.68 -11.77 -9.30
C GLN A 22 -15.11 -11.34 -9.59
N LYS A 23 -16.04 -11.57 -8.64
CA LYS A 23 -17.46 -11.20 -8.78
C LYS A 23 -17.68 -9.70 -8.84
N THR A 24 -16.79 -8.91 -8.24
CA THR A 24 -16.82 -7.45 -8.31
C THR A 24 -16.20 -6.90 -9.61
N ASN A 25 -15.96 -7.75 -10.63
CA ASN A 25 -15.38 -7.38 -11.92
C ASN A 25 -14.05 -6.62 -11.78
N GLY A 26 -13.23 -6.97 -10.79
CA GLY A 26 -11.93 -6.32 -10.55
C GLY A 26 -12.01 -4.99 -9.80
N ASN A 27 -13.18 -4.59 -9.31
CA ASN A 27 -13.26 -3.66 -8.18
C ASN A 27 -12.83 -4.44 -6.94
N GLY A 28 -11.54 -4.32 -6.57
CA GLY A 28 -11.00 -5.05 -5.42
C GLY A 28 -11.83 -4.82 -4.17
N LEU A 29 -11.86 -5.81 -3.28
CA LEU A 29 -12.40 -5.64 -1.94
C LEU A 29 -11.52 -4.63 -1.19
N SER A 30 -12.11 -3.79 -0.35
CA SER A 30 -11.29 -2.98 0.55
C SER A 30 -10.52 -3.89 1.53
N PRO A 31 -9.41 -3.42 2.11
CA PRO A 31 -8.71 -4.15 3.16
C PRO A 31 -9.64 -4.52 4.33
N GLU A 32 -10.55 -3.62 4.72
CA GLU A 32 -11.54 -3.84 5.76
C GLU A 32 -12.58 -4.90 5.37
N ASP A 33 -13.08 -4.87 4.13
CA ASP A 33 -13.97 -5.91 3.62
C ASP A 33 -13.26 -7.27 3.61
N THR A 34 -12.02 -7.30 3.13
CA THR A 34 -11.18 -8.51 3.09
C THR A 34 -10.98 -9.08 4.49
N TYR A 35 -10.69 -8.22 5.48
CA TYR A 35 -10.53 -8.62 6.87
C TYR A 35 -11.79 -9.31 7.39
N VAL A 36 -12.95 -8.67 7.25
CA VAL A 36 -14.24 -9.18 7.76
C VAL A 36 -14.63 -10.50 7.08
N ILE A 37 -14.42 -10.60 5.76
CA ILE A 37 -14.70 -11.81 4.99
C ILE A 37 -13.76 -12.94 5.41
N ALA A 38 -12.46 -12.66 5.48
CA ALA A 38 -11.44 -13.65 5.80
C ALA A 38 -11.62 -14.19 7.23
N ILE A 39 -11.78 -13.31 8.23
CA ILE A 39 -11.97 -13.74 9.62
C ILE A 39 -13.23 -14.60 9.77
N GLY A 40 -14.33 -14.21 9.12
CA GLY A 40 -15.57 -14.98 9.12
C GLY A 40 -15.38 -16.37 8.52
N LYS A 41 -14.64 -16.47 7.41
CA LYS A 41 -14.38 -17.75 6.76
C LYS A 41 -13.42 -18.63 7.55
N CYS A 42 -12.38 -18.06 8.15
CA CYS A 42 -11.47 -18.78 9.01
C CYS A 42 -12.20 -19.39 10.21
N MET A 43 -13.10 -18.62 10.82
CA MET A 43 -13.91 -19.09 11.95
C MET A 43 -14.93 -20.15 11.55
N GLU A 44 -15.57 -20.01 10.39
CA GLU A 44 -16.45 -21.05 9.85
C GLU A 44 -15.69 -22.38 9.70
N GLU A 45 -14.51 -22.36 9.09
CA GLU A 45 -13.69 -23.57 8.89
C GLU A 45 -13.18 -24.16 10.21
N TYR A 46 -12.72 -23.32 11.14
CA TYR A 46 -12.25 -23.75 12.46
C TYR A 46 -13.38 -24.37 13.30
N SER A 47 -14.60 -23.81 13.23
CA SER A 47 -15.75 -24.28 14.02
C SER A 47 -16.13 -25.75 13.76
N LYS A 48 -15.74 -26.32 12.61
CA LYS A 48 -15.97 -27.74 12.27
C LYS A 48 -15.23 -28.69 13.21
N TYR A 49 -14.20 -28.20 13.89
CA TYR A 49 -13.40 -28.94 14.86
C TYR A 49 -13.80 -28.63 16.31
N TYR A 50 -14.85 -27.84 16.51
CA TYR A 50 -15.47 -27.59 17.81
C TYR A 50 -16.67 -28.49 18.00
N TYR A 51 -16.68 -29.22 19.12
CA TYR A 51 -17.85 -29.99 19.51
C TYR A 51 -18.04 -29.97 21.03
N LYS A 52 -19.28 -29.76 21.48
CA LYS A 52 -19.65 -29.68 22.91
C LYS A 52 -18.75 -28.75 23.73
N GLY A 53 -18.36 -27.60 23.18
CA GLY A 53 -17.54 -26.59 23.86
C GLY A 53 -16.06 -26.96 23.99
N ARG A 54 -15.57 -27.95 23.24
CA ARG A 54 -14.17 -28.36 23.23
C ARG A 54 -13.61 -28.34 21.81
N SER A 55 -12.38 -27.86 21.68
CA SER A 55 -11.60 -27.99 20.47
C SER A 55 -11.02 -29.41 20.39
N TYR A 56 -11.11 -30.01 19.20
CA TYR A 56 -10.45 -31.27 18.88
C TYR A 56 -9.19 -31.05 18.02
N VAL A 57 -8.65 -29.82 18.07
CA VAL A 57 -7.41 -29.45 17.43
C VAL A 57 -6.27 -29.53 18.43
N PHE A 58 -5.14 -30.11 18.02
CA PHE A 58 -4.01 -30.35 18.89
C PHE A 58 -2.71 -29.81 18.30
N LYS A 59 -1.88 -29.22 19.15
CA LYS A 59 -0.50 -28.82 18.91
C LYS A 59 0.35 -29.45 20.01
N ASP A 60 1.35 -30.24 19.62
CA ASP A 60 2.27 -30.94 20.52
C ASP A 60 1.54 -31.80 21.59
N GLY A 61 0.47 -32.47 21.17
CA GLY A 61 -0.32 -33.35 22.04
C GLY A 61 -1.26 -32.63 23.01
N GLN A 62 -1.23 -31.30 23.07
CA GLN A 62 -2.13 -30.48 23.88
C GLN A 62 -3.24 -29.87 23.01
N PRO A 63 -4.48 -29.78 23.51
CA PRO A 63 -5.56 -29.13 22.78
C PRO A 63 -5.24 -27.65 22.54
N VAL A 64 -5.65 -27.13 21.39
CA VAL A 64 -5.62 -25.71 21.07
C VAL A 64 -6.96 -25.11 21.45
N ASN A 65 -6.98 -24.17 22.38
CA ASN A 65 -8.20 -23.50 22.81
C ASN A 65 -8.62 -22.39 21.83
N ILE A 66 -9.75 -21.71 22.09
CA ILE A 66 -10.28 -20.73 21.13
C ILE A 66 -9.47 -19.45 21.09
N GLU A 67 -8.90 -19.04 22.23
CA GLU A 67 -8.08 -17.83 22.32
C GLU A 67 -6.76 -18.04 21.60
N GLU A 68 -6.11 -19.20 21.80
CA GLU A 68 -4.90 -19.59 21.06
C GLU A 68 -5.15 -19.70 19.55
N ALA A 69 -6.28 -20.27 19.15
CA ALA A 69 -6.60 -20.39 17.74
C ALA A 69 -6.91 -19.04 17.08
N LEU A 70 -7.51 -18.10 17.81
CA LEU A 70 -7.83 -16.77 17.29
C LEU A 70 -6.60 -15.87 17.25
N ASN A 71 -5.91 -15.75 18.38
CA ASN A 71 -4.89 -14.74 18.63
C ASN A 71 -3.46 -15.27 18.49
N GLY A 72 -3.29 -16.59 18.42
CA GLY A 72 -1.99 -17.25 18.48
C GLY A 72 -1.54 -17.52 19.91
N ASP A 73 -0.41 -18.21 20.02
CA ASP A 73 0.36 -18.48 21.23
C ASP A 73 1.83 -18.67 20.82
N GLU A 74 2.64 -17.65 21.06
CA GLU A 74 4.06 -17.66 20.68
C GLU A 74 4.86 -18.73 21.43
N GLU A 75 4.55 -19.00 22.70
CA GLU A 75 5.24 -20.02 23.50
C GLU A 75 4.99 -21.42 22.94
N ARG A 76 3.79 -21.64 22.38
CA ARG A 76 3.40 -22.89 21.73
C ARG A 76 3.65 -22.93 20.23
N GLY A 77 4.15 -21.85 19.63
CA GLY A 77 4.37 -21.74 18.18
C GLY A 77 3.07 -21.91 17.38
N ILE A 78 2.05 -21.16 17.76
CA ILE A 78 0.74 -21.07 17.12
C ILE A 78 0.58 -19.64 16.60
N ASP A 79 0.56 -19.44 15.29
CA ASP A 79 0.47 -18.09 14.69
C ASP A 79 -0.97 -17.53 14.77
N GLY A 80 -1.97 -18.41 14.90
CA GLY A 80 -3.37 -18.05 15.07
C GLY A 80 -4.04 -17.58 13.78
N ILE A 81 -5.37 -17.56 13.80
CA ILE A 81 -6.21 -17.12 12.69
C ILE A 81 -5.97 -15.64 12.36
N GLY A 82 -5.69 -14.82 13.36
CA GLY A 82 -5.35 -13.40 13.16
C GLY A 82 -4.22 -13.20 12.16
N GLY A 83 -3.13 -13.97 12.28
CA GLY A 83 -1.99 -13.90 11.34
C GLY A 83 -2.38 -14.29 9.91
N ILE A 84 -3.20 -15.32 9.73
CA ILE A 84 -3.73 -15.72 8.42
C ILE A 84 -4.54 -14.58 7.79
N VAL A 85 -5.41 -13.94 8.56
CA VAL A 85 -6.25 -12.84 8.09
C VAL A 85 -5.41 -11.62 7.73
N ASP A 86 -4.45 -11.26 8.58
CA ASP A 86 -3.54 -10.13 8.33
C ASP A 86 -2.75 -10.34 7.03
N GLN A 87 -2.24 -11.55 6.79
CA GLN A 87 -1.57 -11.89 5.53
C GLN A 87 -2.51 -11.73 4.33
N LEU A 88 -3.75 -12.23 4.40
CA LEU A 88 -4.70 -12.11 3.29
C LEU A 88 -5.07 -10.66 2.98
N VAL A 89 -5.18 -9.83 4.02
CA VAL A 89 -5.41 -8.39 3.88
C VAL A 89 -4.21 -7.72 3.21
N GLU A 90 -2.98 -8.03 3.66
CA GLU A 90 -1.75 -7.50 3.07
C GLU A 90 -1.61 -7.91 1.60
N GLU A 91 -1.90 -9.17 1.26
CA GLU A 91 -1.88 -9.64 -0.12
C GLU A 91 -2.94 -8.93 -0.99
N ALA A 92 -4.14 -8.67 -0.44
CA ALA A 92 -5.17 -7.92 -1.13
C ALA A 92 -4.75 -6.46 -1.36
N GLU A 93 -4.24 -5.79 -0.31
CA GLU A 93 -3.63 -4.46 -0.39
C GLU A 93 -2.55 -4.41 -1.48
N GLY A 94 -1.68 -5.42 -1.54
CA GLY A 94 -0.63 -5.53 -2.55
C GLY A 94 -1.15 -5.66 -3.98
N ARG A 95 -2.25 -6.41 -4.20
CA ARG A 95 -2.88 -6.61 -5.52
C ARG A 95 -3.64 -5.39 -6.03
N MET A 96 -4.03 -4.46 -5.16
CA MET A 96 -4.70 -3.21 -5.57
C MET A 96 -3.80 -2.31 -6.42
N TRP A 97 -2.48 -2.39 -6.22
CA TRP A 97 -1.51 -1.50 -6.82
C TRP A 97 -0.76 -2.15 -8.01
N PRO A 98 -0.27 -1.36 -8.98
CA PRO A 98 0.51 -1.88 -10.09
C PRO A 98 1.74 -2.69 -9.63
N ALA A 99 2.02 -3.81 -10.29
CA ALA A 99 3.14 -4.69 -9.94
C ALA A 99 4.52 -4.04 -10.12
N GLY A 100 4.66 -3.11 -11.08
CA GLY A 100 5.93 -2.45 -11.41
C GLY A 100 6.37 -1.33 -10.45
N LEU A 101 5.62 -1.04 -9.38
CA LEU A 101 6.00 0.02 -8.43
C LEU A 101 7.28 -0.32 -7.67
N ASP A 102 8.09 0.71 -7.44
CA ASP A 102 9.22 0.64 -6.53
C ASP A 102 8.74 0.39 -5.08
N PRO A 103 9.59 -0.21 -4.21
CA PRO A 103 9.21 -0.57 -2.84
C PRO A 103 8.70 0.61 -2.00
N VAL A 104 9.29 1.80 -2.16
CA VAL A 104 8.93 2.99 -1.36
C VAL A 104 7.55 3.51 -1.77
N SER A 105 7.31 3.64 -3.07
CA SER A 105 6.00 4.03 -3.60
C SER A 105 4.91 3.05 -3.17
N ARG A 106 5.18 1.74 -3.25
CA ARG A 106 4.21 0.72 -2.81
C ARG A 106 3.92 0.85 -1.31
N PHE A 107 4.96 0.97 -0.49
CA PHE A 107 4.79 1.13 0.95
C PHE A 107 3.99 2.39 1.30
N TYR A 108 4.28 3.50 0.60
CA TYR A 108 3.55 4.76 0.79
C TYR A 108 2.06 4.63 0.49
N LEU A 109 1.72 4.00 -0.63
CA LEU A 109 0.32 3.85 -1.05
C LEU A 109 -0.51 3.02 -0.07
N VAL A 110 0.08 1.95 0.47
CA VAL A 110 -0.60 1.07 1.43
C VAL A 110 -0.75 1.75 2.80
N ASN A 111 0.27 2.50 3.25
CA ASN A 111 0.33 2.94 4.65
C ASN A 111 -0.01 4.40 4.89
N PHE A 112 0.16 5.29 3.89
CA PHE A 112 0.10 6.74 4.08
C PHE A 112 -0.91 7.45 3.18
N LEU A 113 -1.30 6.88 2.04
CA LEU A 113 -2.21 7.54 1.10
C LEU A 113 -3.52 7.93 1.79
N GLY A 114 -3.85 9.23 1.74
CA GLY A 114 -5.06 9.79 2.35
C GLY A 114 -4.99 10.01 3.87
N GLN A 115 -3.90 9.65 4.53
CA GLN A 115 -3.69 9.85 5.97
C GLN A 115 -2.91 11.13 6.24
N SER A 116 -3.24 11.84 7.32
CA SER A 116 -2.42 12.97 7.82
C SER A 116 -1.31 12.53 8.76
N ASP A 117 -1.55 11.45 9.50
CA ASP A 117 -0.65 10.92 10.50
C ASP A 117 -0.91 9.43 10.75
N VAL A 118 0.14 8.72 11.15
CA VAL A 118 0.10 7.28 11.44
C VAL A 118 0.77 7.01 12.79
N PRO A 119 0.10 6.32 13.73
CA PRO A 119 0.70 5.92 15.01
C PRO A 119 1.96 5.04 14.84
N TYR A 120 2.97 5.23 15.69
CA TYR A 120 4.23 4.47 15.58
C TYR A 120 4.05 2.97 15.76
N ASP A 121 3.15 2.52 16.63
CA ASP A 121 2.91 1.10 16.88
C ASP A 121 2.39 0.39 15.61
N ARG A 122 1.49 1.04 14.86
CA ARG A 122 1.01 0.56 13.56
C ARG A 122 2.14 0.56 12.55
N LEU A 123 2.91 1.65 12.46
CA LEU A 123 4.01 1.75 11.50
C LEU A 123 5.11 0.72 11.77
N HIS A 124 5.53 0.54 13.03
CA HIS A 124 6.55 -0.43 13.41
C HIS A 124 6.15 -1.86 13.06
N ARG A 125 4.87 -2.23 13.20
CA ARG A 125 4.39 -3.54 12.75
C ARG A 125 4.56 -3.67 11.23
N ARG A 126 4.11 -2.68 10.45
CA ARG A 126 4.21 -2.71 8.98
C ARG A 126 5.66 -2.73 8.47
N LEU A 127 6.56 -2.00 9.12
CA LEU A 127 7.99 -2.00 8.78
C LEU A 127 8.67 -3.35 9.05
N ARG A 128 8.27 -4.10 10.09
CA ARG A 128 8.84 -5.45 10.36
C ARG A 128 8.61 -6.42 9.21
N HIS A 129 7.49 -6.31 8.51
CA HIS A 129 7.16 -7.14 7.35
C HIS A 129 7.78 -6.62 6.04
N ASN A 130 8.40 -5.43 6.05
CA ASN A 130 8.93 -4.75 4.87
C ASN A 130 10.42 -4.41 5.04
N ALA A 131 11.28 -5.43 4.99
CA ALA A 131 12.73 -5.30 5.24
C ALA A 131 13.48 -4.32 4.31
N GLN A 132 12.89 -3.93 3.18
CA GLN A 132 13.47 -2.99 2.22
C GLN A 132 13.22 -1.52 2.58
N ILE A 133 12.38 -1.24 3.58
CA ILE A 133 11.94 0.11 3.94
C ILE A 133 12.27 0.37 5.41
N THR A 134 12.91 1.49 5.70
CA THR A 134 13.17 1.96 7.06
C THR A 134 12.47 3.29 7.30
N LEU A 135 12.19 3.61 8.57
CA LEU A 135 11.65 4.93 8.92
C LEU A 135 12.64 6.04 8.53
N GLU A 136 13.94 5.82 8.74
CA GLU A 136 15.00 6.75 8.36
C GLU A 136 14.97 7.05 6.85
N GLU A 137 14.76 6.04 6.01
CA GLU A 137 14.66 6.24 4.56
C GLU A 137 13.41 7.06 4.18
N LEU A 138 12.28 6.80 4.83
CA LEU A 138 11.05 7.57 4.59
C LEU A 138 11.20 9.04 5.03
N GLU A 139 11.91 9.31 6.12
CA GLU A 139 12.23 10.67 6.57
C GLU A 139 13.24 11.34 5.64
N ARG A 140 14.28 10.63 5.20
CA ARG A 140 15.27 11.12 4.24
C ARG A 140 14.63 11.53 2.91
N GLN A 141 13.62 10.79 2.46
CA GLN A 141 12.81 11.11 1.27
C GLN A 141 11.73 12.18 1.51
N GLN A 142 11.70 12.78 2.70
CA GLN A 142 10.68 13.72 3.15
C GLN A 142 9.25 13.19 2.92
N LEU A 143 9.01 11.89 3.03
CA LEU A 143 7.66 11.32 2.92
C LEU A 143 6.88 11.50 4.23
N VAL A 144 7.61 11.45 5.34
CA VAL A 144 7.08 11.56 6.70
C VAL A 144 8.00 12.38 7.59
N GLU A 145 7.46 12.85 8.71
CA GLU A 145 8.18 13.51 9.79
C GLU A 145 7.73 12.95 11.13
N GLN A 146 8.66 12.62 12.01
CA GLN A 146 8.34 12.19 13.37
C GLN A 146 7.66 13.30 14.19
N SER A 147 6.52 13.01 14.81
CA SER A 147 5.75 13.98 15.57
C SER A 147 5.02 13.33 16.76
N GLY A 148 5.60 13.38 17.95
CA GLY A 148 4.90 13.11 19.22
C GLY A 148 4.09 11.80 19.27
N GLY A 149 4.76 10.65 19.22
CA GLY A 149 4.11 9.33 19.33
C GLY A 149 3.48 8.81 18.02
N LYS A 150 3.61 9.57 16.94
CA LYS A 150 3.15 9.24 15.59
C LYS A 150 4.12 9.80 14.54
N VAL A 151 3.93 9.40 13.29
CA VAL A 151 4.54 10.04 12.13
C VAL A 151 3.50 10.89 11.42
N LYS A 152 3.87 12.12 11.06
CA LYS A 152 3.10 13.01 10.19
C LYS A 152 3.44 12.66 8.74
N VAL A 153 2.42 12.51 7.90
CA VAL A 153 2.61 12.33 6.45
C VAL A 153 2.77 13.70 5.82
N LEU A 154 3.87 13.93 5.11
CA LEU A 154 4.12 15.20 4.45
C LEU A 154 3.32 15.29 3.14
N THR A 155 2.63 16.42 2.95
CA THR A 155 1.83 16.69 1.76
C THR A 155 2.71 16.98 0.54
N GLU A 156 2.16 16.87 -0.66
CA GLU A 156 2.92 17.15 -1.90
C GLU A 156 3.47 18.58 -1.92
N LYS A 157 2.75 19.51 -1.28
CA LYS A 157 3.16 20.90 -1.13
C LYS A 157 4.32 21.05 -0.13
N GLU A 158 4.31 20.34 0.99
CA GLU A 158 5.42 20.37 1.95
C GLU A 158 6.69 19.75 1.36
N ARG A 159 6.54 18.73 0.52
CA ARG A 159 7.64 18.04 -0.17
C ARG A 159 8.18 18.79 -1.40
N SER A 160 7.54 19.87 -1.82
CA SER A 160 7.75 20.43 -3.17
C SER A 160 9.19 20.88 -3.43
N GLU A 161 9.85 21.50 -2.44
CA GLU A 161 11.21 22.01 -2.58
C GLU A 161 12.22 20.86 -2.75
N TYR A 162 12.03 19.79 -1.98
CA TYR A 162 12.83 18.57 -2.08
C TYR A 162 12.66 17.86 -3.42
N LEU A 163 11.42 17.71 -3.89
CA LEU A 163 11.16 17.08 -5.19
C LEU A 163 11.76 17.87 -6.35
N MET A 164 11.74 19.20 -6.26
CA MET A 164 12.38 20.07 -7.26
C MET A 164 13.90 19.97 -7.23
N SER A 165 14.52 19.83 -6.06
CA SER A 165 15.98 19.67 -5.97
C SER A 165 16.45 18.35 -6.58
N ILE A 166 15.69 17.25 -6.37
CA ILE A 166 15.91 15.96 -7.03
C ILE A 166 15.74 16.08 -8.54
N TYR A 167 14.60 16.60 -9.00
CA TYR A 167 14.30 16.70 -10.43
C TYR A 167 15.37 17.50 -11.18
N ASN A 168 15.83 18.63 -10.61
CA ASN A 168 16.89 19.42 -11.21
C ASN A 168 18.22 18.63 -11.27
N ALA A 169 18.54 17.84 -10.24
CA ALA A 169 19.72 16.99 -10.22
C ALA A 169 19.69 15.88 -11.29
N GLU A 170 18.51 15.35 -11.62
CA GLU A 170 18.32 14.37 -12.68
C GLU A 170 18.44 14.94 -14.11
N GLN A 171 18.40 16.28 -14.26
CA GLN A 171 18.57 16.98 -15.54
C GLN A 171 19.95 17.66 -15.63
N PRO A 172 21.02 16.90 -15.96
CA PRO A 172 22.41 17.38 -15.84
C PRO A 172 22.77 18.57 -16.74
N GLU A 173 21.98 18.89 -17.77
CA GLU A 173 22.22 20.08 -18.59
C GLU A 173 21.94 21.41 -17.85
N GLN A 174 21.26 21.39 -16.70
CA GLN A 174 20.91 22.60 -15.93
C GLN A 174 21.68 22.77 -14.61
N VAL A 175 22.49 21.80 -14.18
CA VAL A 175 23.16 21.85 -12.88
C VAL A 175 24.64 22.19 -13.03
N LYS A 176 24.95 23.50 -13.04
CA LYS A 176 26.24 23.99 -12.57
C LYS A 176 26.08 24.50 -11.14
N LEU A 177 26.34 23.63 -10.16
CA LEU A 177 27.12 23.94 -8.94
C LEU A 177 27.14 22.69 -8.05
N ASN A 178 28.30 22.42 -7.44
CA ASN A 178 28.46 21.45 -6.36
C ASN A 178 27.51 21.80 -5.20
N LEU A 179 26.46 21.00 -5.05
CA LEU A 179 25.64 20.91 -3.85
C LEU A 179 25.67 19.45 -3.39
N ASP A 180 25.66 19.22 -2.08
CA ASP A 180 25.56 17.91 -1.44
C ASP A 180 24.22 17.24 -1.82
N LEU A 181 24.14 16.74 -3.05
CA LEU A 181 22.96 16.09 -3.60
C LEU A 181 22.83 14.69 -3.00
N PRO A 182 21.61 14.24 -2.64
CA PRO A 182 21.41 12.93 -2.04
C PRO A 182 21.88 11.79 -3.00
N GLU A 183 22.41 10.70 -2.45
CA GLU A 183 22.89 9.57 -3.25
C GLU A 183 21.71 8.79 -3.90
N SER A 184 21.83 8.55 -5.21
CA SER A 184 20.86 7.90 -6.11
C SER A 184 19.44 8.50 -6.10
N ASN A 185 19.19 9.47 -6.97
CA ASN A 185 17.98 10.32 -6.94
C ASN A 185 16.99 10.09 -8.09
N ALA A 186 16.89 8.87 -8.60
CA ALA A 186 15.79 8.52 -9.51
C ALA A 186 14.45 8.79 -8.83
N LEU A 187 13.63 9.66 -9.42
CA LEU A 187 12.28 9.92 -8.91
C LEU A 187 11.51 8.60 -8.80
N THR A 188 11.07 8.26 -7.58
CA THR A 188 10.15 7.15 -7.35
C THR A 188 8.79 7.45 -8.00
N TYR A 189 7.92 6.45 -8.14
CA TYR A 189 6.58 6.69 -8.69
C TYR A 189 5.77 7.68 -7.84
N ILE A 190 5.91 7.65 -6.52
CA ILE A 190 5.24 8.61 -5.64
C ILE A 190 5.84 10.01 -5.75
N ASP A 191 7.15 10.12 -6.02
CA ASP A 191 7.78 11.42 -6.28
C ASP A 191 7.30 12.02 -7.59
N LYS A 192 7.23 11.23 -8.67
CA LYS A 192 6.65 11.67 -9.95
C LYS A 192 5.22 12.19 -9.78
N LEU A 193 4.40 11.47 -9.00
CA LEU A 193 3.02 11.87 -8.69
C LEU A 193 2.99 13.20 -7.94
N HIS A 194 3.73 13.29 -6.83
CA HIS A 194 3.71 14.46 -5.96
C HIS A 194 4.33 15.69 -6.65
N LEU A 195 5.36 15.50 -7.46
CA LEU A 195 5.99 16.55 -8.26
C LEU A 195 4.98 17.16 -9.23
N LEU A 196 4.30 16.33 -10.02
CA LEU A 196 3.27 16.81 -10.95
C LEU A 196 2.15 17.57 -10.22
N VAL A 197 1.63 16.99 -9.13
CA VAL A 197 0.55 17.61 -8.34
C VAL A 197 0.99 18.92 -7.68
N SER A 198 2.25 19.02 -7.25
CA SER A 198 2.81 20.24 -6.69
C SER A 198 3.01 21.32 -7.76
N MET A 199 3.59 20.97 -8.91
CA MET A 199 3.82 21.89 -10.02
C MET A 199 2.51 22.45 -10.59
N GLU A 200 1.47 21.61 -10.72
CA GLU A 200 0.15 22.07 -11.14
C GLU A 200 -0.49 23.03 -10.14
N GLN A 201 -0.32 22.79 -8.83
CA GLN A 201 -0.77 23.74 -7.79
C GLN A 201 -0.07 25.10 -7.87
N GLN A 202 1.18 25.13 -8.34
CA GLN A 202 1.95 26.34 -8.53
C GLN A 202 1.69 27.01 -9.88
N GLY A 203 0.81 26.45 -10.73
CA GLY A 203 0.51 26.96 -12.06
C GLY A 203 1.64 26.77 -13.07
N VAL A 204 2.59 25.86 -12.78
CA VAL A 204 3.68 25.52 -13.69
C VAL A 204 3.15 24.61 -14.80
N ASN A 205 3.60 24.85 -16.04
CA ASN A 205 3.24 23.98 -17.16
C ASN A 205 3.91 22.62 -17.03
N THR A 206 3.11 21.58 -16.75
CA THR A 206 3.55 20.19 -16.59
C THR A 206 3.39 19.35 -17.87
N GLY A 207 3.06 19.97 -19.02
CA GLY A 207 2.72 19.27 -20.27
C GLY A 207 3.75 18.23 -20.70
N GLY A 208 5.04 18.60 -20.72
CA GLY A 208 6.13 17.70 -21.09
C GLY A 208 6.33 16.55 -20.09
N LEU A 209 6.29 16.83 -18.79
CA LEU A 209 6.42 15.80 -17.75
C LEU A 209 5.26 14.82 -17.76
N ARG A 210 4.03 15.29 -18.00
CA ARG A 210 2.88 14.41 -18.14
C ARG A 210 2.99 13.52 -19.37
N GLU A 211 3.53 14.04 -20.47
CA GLU A 211 3.78 13.23 -21.66
C GLU A 211 4.85 12.16 -21.39
N GLU A 212 5.96 12.57 -20.76
CA GLU A 212 7.05 11.66 -20.41
C GLU A 212 6.60 10.56 -19.45
N TYR A 213 6.02 10.93 -18.31
CA TYR A 213 5.58 9.97 -17.29
C TYR A 213 4.34 9.19 -17.75
N GLY A 214 3.51 9.79 -18.61
CA GLY A 214 2.33 9.14 -19.20
C GLY A 214 2.65 8.01 -20.16
N ARG A 215 3.88 7.94 -20.70
CA ARG A 215 4.35 6.78 -21.50
C ARG A 215 4.58 5.53 -20.64
N ASP A 216 4.71 5.69 -19.33
CA ASP A 216 4.85 4.58 -18.39
C ASP A 216 3.47 4.04 -17.98
N ASN A 217 3.17 2.83 -18.43
CA ASN A 217 1.93 2.13 -18.11
C ASN A 217 1.76 1.87 -16.60
N THR A 218 2.86 1.71 -15.86
CA THR A 218 2.82 1.53 -14.40
C THR A 218 2.37 2.82 -13.72
N PHE A 219 2.92 3.96 -14.17
CA PHE A 219 2.57 5.27 -13.61
C PHE A 219 1.12 5.65 -13.93
N THR A 220 0.69 5.48 -15.19
CA THR A 220 -0.71 5.77 -15.56
C THR A 220 -1.71 4.87 -14.82
N ALA A 221 -1.40 3.58 -14.67
CA ALA A 221 -2.18 2.66 -13.85
C ALA A 221 -2.19 3.07 -12.37
N LEU A 222 -1.07 3.53 -11.82
CA LEU A 222 -0.98 4.02 -10.45
C LEU A 222 -1.97 5.18 -10.22
N VAL A 223 -1.93 6.21 -11.07
CA VAL A 223 -2.80 7.38 -10.92
C VAL A 223 -4.27 6.96 -11.01
N ALA A 224 -4.62 6.06 -11.95
CA ALA A 224 -5.98 5.54 -12.07
C ALA A 224 -6.43 4.77 -10.82
N ARG A 225 -5.57 3.92 -10.24
CA ARG A 225 -5.88 3.16 -9.01
C ARG A 225 -6.02 4.06 -7.78
N ILE A 226 -5.21 5.12 -7.68
CA ILE A 226 -5.37 6.12 -6.62
C ILE A 226 -6.76 6.75 -6.69
N VAL A 227 -7.20 7.19 -7.88
CA VAL A 227 -8.54 7.78 -8.04
C VAL A 227 -9.65 6.76 -7.78
N GLN A 228 -9.44 5.49 -8.10
CA GLN A 228 -10.40 4.42 -7.84
C GLN A 228 -10.60 4.15 -6.35
N TYR A 229 -9.53 4.16 -5.55
CA TYR A 229 -9.56 3.67 -4.16
C TYR A 229 -9.43 4.75 -3.09
N LEU A 230 -8.93 5.94 -3.40
CA LEU A 230 -8.86 7.03 -2.44
C LEU A 230 -10.27 7.55 -2.12
N ASP A 231 -10.56 7.79 -0.84
CA ASP A 231 -11.83 8.41 -0.41
C ASP A 231 -12.08 9.71 -1.20
N PRO A 232 -13.23 9.84 -1.91
CA PRO A 232 -13.60 11.07 -2.60
C PRO A 232 -13.64 12.34 -1.73
N LYS A 233 -13.73 12.19 -0.41
CA LYS A 233 -13.67 13.29 0.57
C LYS A 233 -12.24 13.69 0.95
N ALA A 234 -11.23 12.90 0.59
CA ALA A 234 -9.84 13.23 0.85
C ALA A 234 -9.44 14.53 0.13
N LYS A 235 -8.64 15.38 0.82
CA LYS A 235 -8.24 16.70 0.31
C LYS A 235 -7.50 16.62 -1.04
N SER A 236 -6.75 15.55 -1.28
CA SER A 236 -5.97 15.33 -2.50
C SER A 236 -6.77 14.69 -3.65
N TYR A 237 -7.96 14.14 -3.41
CA TYR A 237 -8.72 13.37 -4.41
C TYR A 237 -8.93 14.13 -5.73
N ARG A 238 -9.45 15.37 -5.65
CA ARG A 238 -9.70 16.20 -6.85
C ARG A 238 -8.44 16.46 -7.67
N ARG A 239 -7.28 16.51 -7.02
CA ARG A 239 -5.98 16.76 -7.67
C ARG A 239 -5.58 15.54 -8.48
N TYR A 240 -5.63 14.35 -7.88
CA TYR A 240 -5.34 13.11 -8.60
C TYR A 240 -6.36 12.81 -9.70
N GLN A 241 -7.64 13.15 -9.50
CA GLN A 241 -8.67 13.01 -10.53
C GLN A 241 -8.39 13.91 -11.74
N THR A 242 -8.00 15.17 -11.48
CA THR A 242 -7.58 16.10 -12.54
C THR A 242 -6.38 15.56 -13.30
N LEU A 243 -5.34 15.13 -12.58
CA LEU A 243 -4.14 14.56 -13.18
C LEU A 243 -4.44 13.31 -14.03
N MET A 244 -5.27 12.38 -13.53
CA MET A 244 -5.70 11.20 -14.28
C MET A 244 -6.35 11.58 -15.61
N THR A 245 -7.26 12.56 -15.59
CA THR A 245 -7.96 13.05 -16.79
C THR A 245 -6.98 13.64 -17.79
N LEU A 246 -5.98 14.39 -17.32
CA LEU A 246 -4.96 15.01 -18.15
C LEU A 246 -4.03 13.97 -18.80
N LEU A 247 -3.65 12.92 -18.06
CA LEU A 247 -2.86 11.80 -18.59
C LEU A 247 -3.64 10.99 -19.64
N GLN A 248 -4.95 10.76 -19.43
CA GLN A 248 -5.82 10.07 -20.39
C GLN A 248 -6.07 10.90 -21.66
N GLY A 249 -6.24 12.22 -21.52
CA GLY A 249 -6.43 13.13 -22.65
C GLY A 249 -5.20 13.28 -23.54
N GLN A 250 -4.00 12.94 -23.06
CA GLN A 250 -2.79 12.89 -23.88
C GLN A 250 -2.66 11.56 -24.64
N THR A 251 -3.21 10.46 -24.12
CA THR A 251 -3.17 9.14 -24.79
C THR A 251 -4.07 9.09 -26.03
N THR A 252 -5.13 9.89 -26.09
CA THR A 252 -6.04 9.97 -27.25
C THR A 252 -5.53 10.83 -28.40
N ILE A 253 -4.56 11.72 -28.19
CA ILE A 253 -4.02 12.61 -29.23
C ILE A 253 -2.89 11.94 -30.02
N ASN A 254 -2.27 10.87 -29.49
CA ASN A 254 -1.16 10.16 -30.13
C ASN A 254 -1.59 8.98 -31.03
N TYR A 255 -2.86 8.92 -31.44
CA TYR A 255 -3.34 8.00 -32.48
C TYR A 255 -4.07 8.78 -33.59
N GLU A 256 -3.29 9.38 -34.49
CA GLU A 256 -3.68 9.54 -35.90
C GLU A 256 -2.46 9.16 -36.77
N PRO A 257 -2.71 8.52 -37.93
CA PRO A 257 -2.00 7.33 -38.43
C PRO A 257 -0.60 7.52 -39.01
#